data_AF-A0A7C4L9A3-F1
#
_entry.id   AF-A0A7C4L9A3-F1
#
_cell.length_a   1.000
_cell.length_b   1.000
_cell.length_c   1.000
_cell.angle_alpha   90.00
_cell.angle_beta   90.00
_cell.angle_gamma   90.00
#
_symmetry.space_group_name_H-M   'P 1'
#
loop_
_entity.id
_entity.type
_entity.pdbx_description
1 polymer ?
#
loop_
_entity_poly.entity_id
_entity_poly.type
_entity_poly.pdbx_seq_one_letter_code
_entity_poly.pdbx_strand_id
1 'polypeptide(L)'
;MTLWSWIHFISFIIYVMLFGFILGKNNRAFINRVAASLIACFAVWSFGNAMMFNNFSTIESSKIILKIAAPGWIFFSSFYLLFVFEITEKKKFLKNNFLIFSLFIPPIILYFFNLTNQFLDCCDKTYFGYTGIWKNIIWVKLFYVYYITYFITGTFLLIKFYINQNDTTKRKTTFTLLWTMIFCFVAGTITSVILKETKQYVPIEANVYLVIFAAGVFYTMVKYEFLSVTPNVAVDFIINTMNDGLILFDKKGNILSANYSAHKIFDCDDEKEQDCISVIPEFLIKKILSSQQPIVNEEVVITTIKDNKKTLLLSVSV
;
A
#
# COMPACT_ATOMS: atom_id res chain seq x y z
N MET A 1 4.55 23.90 26.63
CA MET A 1 3.63 22.94 25.99
C MET A 1 3.06 22.02 27.06
N THR A 2 1.84 21.52 26.90
CA THR A 2 1.24 20.55 27.84
C THR A 2 1.72 19.14 27.51
N LEU A 3 1.52 18.17 28.42
CA LEU A 3 1.78 16.75 28.14
C LEU A 3 1.02 16.25 26.89
N TRP A 4 -0.22 16.71 26.72
CA TRP A 4 -1.10 16.33 25.61
C TRP A 4 -0.56 16.81 24.25
N SER A 5 -0.07 18.05 24.20
CA SER A 5 0.63 18.59 23.04
C SER A 5 1.81 17.70 22.63
N TRP A 6 2.62 17.26 23.61
CA TRP A 6 3.78 16.40 23.36
C TRP A 6 3.40 15.03 22.81
N ILE A 7 2.32 14.41 23.30
CA ILE A 7 1.84 13.12 22.78
C ILE A 7 1.52 13.25 21.29
N HIS A 8 0.76 14.28 20.89
CA HIS A 8 0.45 14.52 19.48
C HIS A 8 1.69 14.86 18.64
N PHE A 9 2.64 15.62 19.21
CA PHE A 9 3.88 15.95 18.53
C PHE A 9 4.77 14.73 18.31
N ILE A 10 4.86 13.82 19.28
CA ILE A 10 5.56 12.54 19.14
C ILE A 10 4.88 11.69 18.06
N SER A 11 3.54 11.60 18.06
CA SER A 11 2.80 10.91 16.98
C SER A 11 3.13 11.51 15.61
N PHE A 12 3.16 12.84 15.49
CA PHE A 12 3.57 13.53 14.26
C PHE A 12 4.98 13.12 13.81
N ILE A 13 5.97 13.11 14.72
CA ILE A 13 7.34 12.68 14.39
C ILE A 13 7.36 11.23 13.90
N ILE A 14 6.67 10.32 14.59
CA ILE A 14 6.57 8.90 14.19
C ILE A 14 5.99 8.79 12.78
N TYR A 15 4.93 9.54 12.46
CA TYR A 15 4.35 9.52 11.12
C TYR A 15 5.29 10.09 10.05
N VAL A 16 6.00 11.19 10.33
CA VAL A 16 6.98 11.76 9.39
C VAL A 16 8.14 10.79 9.13
N MET A 17 8.65 10.15 10.18
CA MET A 17 9.70 9.14 10.04
C MET A 17 9.21 7.95 9.20
N LEU A 18 8.01 7.43 9.49
CA LEU A 18 7.44 6.32 8.74
C LEU A 18 7.11 6.69 7.28
N PHE A 19 6.62 7.92 7.03
CA PHE A 19 6.42 8.45 5.69
C PHE A 19 7.71 8.42 4.87
N GLY A 20 8.80 8.96 5.43
CA GLY A 20 10.13 8.94 4.81
C GLY A 20 10.63 7.52 4.57
N PHE A 21 10.44 6.63 5.53
CA PHE A 21 10.83 5.21 5.42
C PHE A 21 10.07 4.48 4.29
N ILE A 22 8.75 4.65 4.19
CA ILE A 22 7.92 4.01 3.14
C ILE A 22 8.36 4.46 1.74
N LEU A 23 8.58 5.75 1.55
CA LEU A 23 9.01 6.30 0.27
C LEU A 23 10.47 5.95 -0.05
N GLY A 24 11.33 5.91 0.97
CA GLY A 24 12.72 5.49 0.84
C GLY A 24 12.88 4.04 0.37
N LYS A 25 11.92 3.17 0.73
CA LYS A 25 11.92 1.77 0.29
C LYS A 25 11.65 1.63 -1.21
N ASN A 26 10.62 2.32 -1.73
CA ASN A 26 10.34 2.42 -3.16
C ASN A 26 9.31 3.53 -3.43
N ASN A 27 9.77 4.70 -3.88
CA ASN A 27 8.88 5.82 -4.20
C ASN A 27 8.09 5.65 -5.52
N ARG A 28 8.47 4.72 -6.40
CA ARG A 28 7.80 4.46 -7.68
C ARG A 28 6.60 3.53 -7.50
N ALA A 29 6.67 2.60 -6.56
CA ALA A 29 5.58 1.69 -6.24
C ALA A 29 4.31 2.46 -5.85
N PHE A 30 3.19 2.10 -6.49
CA PHE A 30 1.90 2.75 -6.23
C PHE A 30 1.45 2.52 -4.79
N ILE A 31 1.53 1.27 -4.30
CA ILE A 31 1.18 0.93 -2.92
C ILE A 31 1.98 1.76 -1.89
N ASN A 32 3.28 1.98 -2.10
CA ASN A 32 4.10 2.79 -1.19
C ASN A 32 3.66 4.25 -1.19
N ARG A 33 3.35 4.83 -2.36
CA ARG A 33 2.84 6.22 -2.44
C ARG A 33 1.49 6.37 -1.77
N VAL A 34 0.59 5.40 -1.92
CA VAL A 34 -0.72 5.42 -1.27
C VAL A 34 -0.58 5.25 0.25
N ALA A 35 0.24 4.31 0.71
CA ALA A 35 0.53 4.12 2.13
C ALA A 35 1.17 5.36 2.75
N ALA A 36 2.16 5.96 2.08
CA ALA A 36 2.78 7.21 2.51
C ALA A 36 1.77 8.36 2.56
N SER A 37 0.89 8.48 1.57
CA SER A 37 -0.17 9.51 1.58
C SER A 37 -1.15 9.34 2.75
N LEU A 38 -1.49 8.10 3.10
CA LEU A 38 -2.30 7.78 4.27
C LEU A 38 -1.58 8.19 5.57
N ILE A 39 -0.29 7.84 5.72
CA ILE A 39 0.52 8.24 6.88
C ILE A 39 0.69 9.76 6.95
N ALA A 40 0.82 10.45 5.80
CA ALA A 40 0.90 11.90 5.75
C ALA A 40 -0.39 12.57 6.25
N CYS A 41 -1.57 12.01 5.97
CA CYS A 41 -2.83 12.48 6.56
C CYS A 41 -2.78 12.44 8.10
N PHE A 42 -2.26 11.35 8.69
CA PHE A 42 -2.14 11.23 10.14
C PHE A 42 -1.11 12.21 10.72
N ALA A 43 -0.03 12.46 9.99
CA ALA A 43 0.97 13.47 10.35
C ALA A 43 0.35 14.87 10.39
N VAL A 44 -0.33 15.30 9.32
CA VAL A 44 -0.96 16.63 9.23
C VAL A 44 -1.97 16.85 10.34
N TRP A 45 -2.81 15.84 10.63
CA TRP A 45 -3.76 15.93 11.74
C TRP A 45 -3.05 16.04 13.09
N SER A 46 -2.02 15.23 13.32
CA SER A 46 -1.27 15.23 14.59
C SER A 46 -0.50 16.51 14.83
N PHE A 47 0.07 17.09 13.78
CA PHE A 47 0.69 18.41 13.85
C PHE A 47 -0.32 19.48 14.29
N GLY A 48 -1.53 19.46 13.70
CA GLY A 48 -2.61 20.37 14.09
C GLY A 48 -2.99 20.27 15.56
N ASN A 49 -3.25 19.06 16.04
CA ASN A 49 -3.61 18.83 17.44
C ASN A 49 -2.45 19.19 18.39
N ALA A 50 -1.19 18.90 18.03
CA ALA A 50 -0.02 19.32 18.82
C ALA A 50 0.05 20.84 19.00
N MET A 51 -0.22 21.60 17.94
CA MET A 51 -0.20 23.06 17.95
C MET A 51 -1.41 23.69 18.66
N MET A 52 -2.56 23.01 18.68
CA MET A 52 -3.76 23.51 19.37
C MET A 52 -3.81 23.13 20.86
N PHE A 53 -3.35 21.92 21.21
CA PHE A 53 -3.53 21.34 22.55
C PHE A 53 -2.45 21.82 23.51
N ASN A 54 -2.24 23.13 23.59
CA ASN A 54 -1.34 23.75 24.57
C ASN A 54 -1.96 25.03 25.15
N ASN A 55 -1.34 25.55 26.22
CA ASN A 55 -1.87 26.72 26.95
C ASN A 55 -1.56 28.06 26.28
N PHE A 56 -0.71 28.08 25.26
CA PHE A 56 -0.27 29.30 24.58
C PHE A 56 -1.04 29.56 23.28
N SER A 57 -1.86 28.61 22.84
CA SER A 57 -2.70 28.78 21.65
C SER A 57 -3.75 29.85 21.91
N THR A 58 -3.97 30.70 20.91
CA THR A 58 -5.04 31.72 20.90
C THR A 58 -6.19 31.23 20.04
N ILE A 59 -7.38 31.81 20.21
CA ILE A 59 -8.54 31.44 19.40
C ILE A 59 -8.30 31.66 17.89
N GLU A 60 -7.58 32.72 17.53
CA GLU A 60 -7.23 33.04 16.14
C GLU A 60 -6.25 32.02 15.55
N SER A 61 -5.19 31.69 16.29
CA SER A 61 -4.24 30.66 15.85
C SER A 61 -4.92 29.30 15.68
N SER A 62 -5.81 28.93 16.62
CA SER A 62 -6.57 27.68 16.60
C SER A 62 -7.51 27.59 15.40
N LYS A 63 -8.14 28.69 14.98
CA LYS A 63 -8.96 28.75 13.75
C LYS A 63 -8.15 28.38 12.51
N ILE A 64 -6.93 28.91 12.41
CA ILE A 64 -6.04 28.66 11.27
C ILE A 64 -5.54 27.20 11.32
N ILE A 65 -5.09 26.75 12.49
CA ILE A 65 -4.55 25.41 12.67
C ILE A 65 -5.62 24.33 12.37
N LEU A 66 -6.88 24.53 12.76
CA LEU A 66 -7.97 23.61 12.38
C LEU A 66 -8.10 23.44 10.87
N LYS A 67 -7.94 24.52 10.10
CA LYS A 67 -7.97 24.46 8.62
C LYS A 67 -6.76 23.73 8.04
N ILE A 68 -5.59 23.91 8.64
CA ILE A 68 -4.34 23.21 8.25
C ILE A 68 -4.44 21.72 8.57
N ALA A 69 -5.05 21.36 9.70
CA ALA A 69 -5.22 19.97 10.13
C ALA A 69 -6.30 19.22 9.32
N ALA A 70 -7.27 19.95 8.75
CA ALA A 70 -8.44 19.40 8.08
C ALA A 70 -8.17 18.38 6.96
N PRO A 71 -7.21 18.59 6.05
CA PRO A 71 -6.88 17.59 5.04
C PRO A 71 -6.52 16.24 5.65
N GLY A 72 -5.90 16.24 6.84
CA GLY A 72 -5.49 15.03 7.54
C GLY A 72 -6.68 14.15 7.93
N TRP A 73 -7.68 14.70 8.61
CA TRP A 73 -8.84 13.92 9.05
C TRP A 73 -9.96 13.80 7.98
N ILE A 74 -9.95 14.63 6.93
CA ILE A 74 -10.93 14.52 5.83
C ILE A 74 -10.50 13.45 4.80
N PHE A 75 -9.25 13.46 4.36
CA PHE A 75 -8.83 12.62 3.22
C PHE A 75 -8.39 11.21 3.60
N PHE A 76 -8.08 10.95 4.88
CA PHE A 76 -7.50 9.66 5.27
C PHE A 76 -8.40 8.46 4.90
N SER A 77 -9.73 8.62 4.94
CA SER A 77 -10.66 7.51 4.64
C SER A 77 -10.61 7.11 3.16
N SER A 78 -10.41 8.07 2.24
CA SER A 78 -10.21 7.78 0.82
C SER A 78 -8.85 7.14 0.54
N PHE A 79 -7.78 7.63 1.17
CA PHE A 79 -6.47 6.98 1.05
C PHE A 79 -6.46 5.58 1.68
N TYR A 80 -7.17 5.38 2.78
CA TYR A 80 -7.34 4.06 3.40
C TYR A 80 -8.06 3.09 2.45
N LEU A 81 -9.18 3.51 1.85
CA LEU A 81 -9.91 2.63 0.93
C LEU A 81 -9.08 2.34 -0.34
N LEU A 82 -8.36 3.33 -0.87
CA LEU A 82 -7.43 3.12 -1.99
C LEU A 82 -6.30 2.15 -1.62
N PHE A 83 -5.74 2.28 -0.41
CA PHE A 83 -4.73 1.37 0.13
C PHE A 83 -5.25 -0.07 0.22
N VAL A 84 -6.50 -0.24 0.69
CA VAL A 84 -7.16 -1.54 0.73
C VAL A 84 -7.40 -2.11 -0.67
N PHE A 85 -7.81 -1.30 -1.65
CA PHE A 85 -7.98 -1.77 -3.03
C PHE A 85 -6.69 -2.34 -3.62
N GLU A 86 -5.57 -1.70 -3.32
CA GLU A 86 -4.24 -2.15 -3.72
C GLU A 86 -3.83 -3.44 -3.02
N ILE A 87 -3.99 -3.54 -1.69
CA ILE A 87 -3.69 -4.77 -0.92
C ILE A 87 -4.53 -5.95 -1.41
N THR A 88 -5.80 -5.70 -1.69
CA THR A 88 -6.76 -6.75 -2.12
C THR A 88 -6.73 -7.02 -3.62
N GLU A 89 -5.69 -6.51 -4.30
CA GLU A 89 -5.37 -6.73 -5.71
C GLU A 89 -6.56 -6.48 -6.66
N LYS A 90 -7.37 -5.45 -6.40
CA LYS A 90 -8.51 -5.08 -7.25
C LYS A 90 -8.06 -4.37 -8.53
N LYS A 91 -7.25 -5.07 -9.35
CA LYS A 91 -6.62 -4.57 -10.59
C LYS A 91 -7.60 -3.89 -11.54
N LYS A 92 -8.83 -4.39 -11.67
CA LYS A 92 -9.88 -3.77 -12.52
C LYS A 92 -10.25 -2.36 -12.04
N PHE A 93 -10.36 -2.16 -10.73
CA PHE A 93 -10.67 -0.85 -10.14
C PHE A 93 -9.48 0.10 -10.31
N LEU A 94 -8.28 -0.38 -9.99
CA LEU A 94 -7.04 0.42 -9.99
C LEU A 94 -6.58 0.84 -11.40
N LYS A 95 -6.96 0.11 -12.45
CA LYS A 95 -6.72 0.52 -13.84
C LYS A 95 -7.65 1.64 -14.31
N ASN A 96 -8.76 1.88 -13.62
CA ASN A 96 -9.74 2.88 -14.03
C ASN A 96 -9.56 4.18 -13.24
N ASN A 97 -8.90 5.16 -13.88
CA ASN A 97 -8.65 6.48 -13.30
C ASN A 97 -9.93 7.20 -12.87
N PHE A 98 -11.07 6.97 -13.55
CA PHE A 98 -12.35 7.55 -13.16
C PHE A 98 -12.83 7.00 -11.81
N LEU A 99 -12.65 5.71 -11.56
CA LEU A 99 -13.02 5.09 -10.28
C LEU A 99 -12.11 5.57 -9.15
N ILE A 100 -10.80 5.70 -9.40
CA ILE A 100 -9.88 6.29 -8.42
C ILE A 100 -10.29 7.74 -8.13
N PHE A 101 -10.54 8.55 -9.15
CA PHE A 101 -10.97 9.93 -8.99
C PHE A 101 -12.28 10.03 -8.18
N SER A 102 -13.23 9.13 -8.43
CA SER A 102 -14.51 9.10 -7.70
C SER A 102 -14.35 8.92 -6.18
N LEU A 103 -13.30 8.22 -5.73
CA LEU A 103 -13.01 8.06 -4.29
C LEU A 103 -12.62 9.37 -3.61
N PHE A 104 -12.10 10.33 -4.37
CA PHE A 104 -11.66 11.62 -3.85
C PHE A 104 -12.70 12.72 -4.01
N ILE A 105 -13.79 12.49 -4.77
CA ILE A 105 -14.87 13.47 -4.89
C ILE A 105 -15.48 13.82 -3.52
N PRO A 106 -15.88 12.85 -2.66
CA PRO A 106 -16.46 13.17 -1.35
C PRO A 106 -15.53 14.01 -0.45
N PRO A 107 -14.26 13.64 -0.18
CA PRO A 107 -13.41 14.44 0.69
C PRO A 107 -13.06 15.81 0.09
N ILE A 108 -12.98 15.96 -1.24
CA ILE A 108 -12.76 17.27 -1.87
C ILE A 108 -13.93 18.21 -1.59
N ILE A 109 -15.16 17.75 -1.77
CA ILE A 109 -16.37 18.53 -1.50
C ILE A 109 -16.44 18.90 -0.01
N LEU A 110 -16.22 17.93 0.88
CA LEU A 110 -16.26 18.15 2.32
C LEU A 110 -15.15 19.12 2.77
N TYR A 111 -13.96 19.03 2.18
CA TYR A 111 -12.86 19.96 2.45
C TYR A 111 -13.19 21.38 2.01
N PHE A 112 -13.80 21.57 0.85
CA PHE A 112 -14.28 22.89 0.40
C PHE A 112 -15.25 23.51 1.42
N PHE A 113 -16.22 22.74 1.91
CA PHE A 113 -17.16 23.21 2.94
C PHE A 113 -16.51 23.46 4.32
N ASN A 114 -15.42 22.75 4.63
CA ASN A 114 -14.62 23.06 5.80
C ASN A 114 -13.90 24.41 5.68
N LEU A 115 -13.39 24.76 4.49
CA LEU A 115 -12.73 26.06 4.27
C LEU A 115 -13.69 27.25 4.43
N THR A 116 -14.97 27.07 4.09
CA THR A 116 -16.05 28.06 4.26
C THR A 116 -16.63 28.12 5.68
N ASN A 117 -15.97 27.48 6.66
CA ASN A 117 -16.38 27.40 8.07
C ASN A 117 -17.77 26.76 8.27
N GLN A 118 -18.27 25.97 7.33
CA GLN A 118 -19.56 25.30 7.49
C GLN A 118 -19.45 24.01 8.31
N PHE A 119 -18.24 23.51 8.59
CA PHE A 119 -18.06 22.17 9.15
C PHE A 119 -17.81 22.15 10.65
N LEU A 120 -16.78 22.89 11.09
CA LEU A 120 -16.40 23.04 12.48
C LEU A 120 -16.64 24.48 12.90
N ASP A 121 -17.26 24.67 14.06
CA ASP A 121 -17.11 25.93 14.80
C ASP A 121 -15.78 25.90 15.55
N CYS A 122 -15.17 27.07 15.65
CA CYS A 122 -13.98 27.24 16.48
C CYS A 122 -14.21 28.32 17.53
N CYS A 123 -13.83 28.09 18.79
CA CYS A 123 -13.33 26.85 19.39
C CYS A 123 -13.72 26.83 20.87
N ASP A 124 -13.97 25.65 21.41
CA ASP A 124 -14.13 25.49 22.85
C ASP A 124 -12.75 25.45 23.51
N LYS A 125 -12.62 26.20 24.61
CA LYS A 125 -11.42 26.19 25.46
C LYS A 125 -11.55 25.05 26.46
N THR A 126 -10.55 24.17 26.48
CA THR A 126 -10.47 23.01 27.39
C THR A 126 -9.23 23.15 28.28
N TYR A 127 -9.09 22.25 29.27
CA TYR A 127 -7.91 22.20 30.14
C TYR A 127 -6.62 21.80 29.39
N PHE A 128 -6.74 21.30 28.16
CA PHE A 128 -5.62 20.89 27.33
C PHE A 128 -5.40 21.79 26.11
N GLY A 129 -6.14 22.89 25.95
CA GLY A 129 -5.96 23.84 24.85
C GLY A 129 -7.28 24.20 24.18
N TYR A 130 -7.29 24.31 22.86
CA TYR A 130 -8.53 24.52 22.09
C TYR A 130 -8.89 23.28 21.29
N THR A 131 -10.19 23.06 21.11
CA THR A 131 -10.70 22.01 20.20
C THR A 131 -11.84 22.56 19.34
N GLY A 132 -11.95 22.00 18.13
CA GLY A 132 -13.07 22.32 17.23
C GLY A 132 -14.39 21.74 17.76
N ILE A 133 -15.51 22.29 17.30
CA ILE A 133 -16.85 21.83 17.68
C ILE A 133 -17.57 21.36 16.42
N TRP A 134 -18.14 20.15 16.45
CA TRP A 134 -18.95 19.64 15.36
C TRP A 134 -20.23 20.47 15.23
N LYS A 135 -20.48 21.02 14.04
CA LYS A 135 -21.76 21.68 13.74
C LYS A 135 -22.85 20.64 13.52
N ASN A 136 -24.04 20.87 14.09
CA ASN A 136 -25.21 20.03 13.78
C ASN A 136 -25.85 20.45 12.44
N ILE A 137 -25.14 20.21 11.34
CA ILE A 137 -25.61 20.48 9.99
C ILE A 137 -25.40 19.28 9.05
N ILE A 138 -25.98 19.35 7.86
CA ILE A 138 -25.96 18.24 6.89
C ILE A 138 -24.55 17.81 6.47
N TRP A 139 -23.61 18.74 6.30
CA TRP A 139 -22.26 18.44 5.84
C TRP A 139 -21.46 17.57 6.82
N VAL A 140 -21.64 17.78 8.12
CA VAL A 140 -21.01 16.96 9.17
C VAL A 140 -21.61 15.55 9.16
N LYS A 141 -22.93 15.42 9.00
CA LYS A 141 -23.59 14.11 8.87
C LYS A 141 -23.14 13.36 7.62
N LEU A 142 -22.97 14.05 6.49
CA LEU A 142 -22.45 13.47 5.26
C LEU A 142 -21.00 12.98 5.42
N PHE A 143 -20.18 13.70 6.19
CA PHE A 143 -18.86 13.22 6.57
C PHE A 143 -18.92 11.93 7.36
N TYR A 144 -19.84 11.82 8.33
CA TYR A 144 -20.03 10.59 9.09
C TYR A 144 -20.36 9.41 8.19
N VAL A 145 -21.33 9.59 7.28
CA VAL A 145 -21.68 8.55 6.31
C VAL A 145 -20.48 8.19 5.43
N TYR A 146 -19.75 9.18 4.92
CA TYR A 146 -18.59 8.99 4.07
C TYR A 146 -17.50 8.15 4.76
N TYR A 147 -17.00 8.58 5.91
CA TYR A 147 -15.86 7.92 6.54
C TYR A 147 -16.24 6.52 7.04
N ILE A 148 -17.47 6.34 7.56
CA ILE A 148 -17.98 5.04 8.01
C ILE A 148 -18.14 4.08 6.84
N THR A 149 -18.73 4.52 5.73
CA THR A 149 -18.98 3.65 4.58
C THR A 149 -17.67 3.22 3.92
N TYR A 150 -16.70 4.12 3.83
CA TYR A 150 -15.37 3.80 3.29
C TYR A 150 -14.65 2.81 4.20
N PHE A 151 -14.73 3.00 5.51
CA PHE A 151 -14.15 2.09 6.48
C PHE A 151 -14.80 0.69 6.44
N ILE A 152 -16.14 0.61 6.44
CA ILE A 152 -16.88 -0.66 6.35
C ILE A 152 -16.53 -1.38 5.05
N THR A 153 -16.50 -0.67 3.92
CA THR A 153 -16.13 -1.23 2.61
C THR A 153 -14.71 -1.78 2.64
N GLY A 154 -13.74 -1.01 3.16
CA GLY A 154 -12.36 -1.45 3.26
C GLY A 154 -12.21 -2.68 4.17
N THR A 155 -12.87 -2.66 5.33
CA THR A 155 -12.87 -3.77 6.29
C THR A 155 -13.45 -5.04 5.68
N PHE A 156 -14.59 -4.93 4.98
CA PHE A 156 -15.21 -6.05 4.27
C PHE A 156 -14.27 -6.64 3.21
N LEU A 157 -13.60 -5.80 2.43
CA LEU A 157 -12.63 -6.24 1.41
C LEU A 157 -11.43 -6.95 2.03
N LEU A 158 -10.88 -6.43 3.13
CA LEU A 158 -9.78 -7.06 3.86
C LEU A 158 -10.18 -8.41 4.46
N ILE A 159 -11.38 -8.53 5.05
CA ILE A 159 -11.89 -9.80 5.58
C ILE A 159 -12.05 -10.82 4.44
N LYS A 160 -12.67 -10.40 3.33
CA LYS A 160 -12.84 -11.27 2.16
C LYS A 160 -11.49 -11.71 1.59
N PHE A 161 -10.51 -10.82 1.55
CA PHE A 161 -9.16 -11.16 1.10
C PHE A 161 -8.49 -12.14 2.08
N TYR A 162 -8.54 -11.87 3.39
CA TYR A 162 -7.98 -12.74 4.43
C TYR A 162 -8.51 -14.17 4.37
N ILE A 163 -9.82 -14.36 4.17
CA ILE A 163 -10.46 -15.68 4.11
C ILE A 163 -10.01 -16.47 2.87
N ASN A 164 -9.82 -15.80 1.74
CA ASN A 164 -9.49 -16.44 0.46
C ASN A 164 -7.98 -16.57 0.21
N GLN A 165 -7.13 -16.06 1.12
CA GLN A 165 -5.69 -15.99 0.90
C GLN A 165 -4.97 -17.23 1.44
N ASN A 166 -4.33 -17.98 0.53
CA ASN A 166 -3.53 -19.16 0.86
C ASN A 166 -2.10 -18.81 1.30
N ASP A 167 -1.54 -17.72 0.78
CA ASP A 167 -0.21 -17.24 1.18
C ASP A 167 -0.22 -16.78 2.64
N THR A 168 0.52 -17.49 3.49
CA THR A 168 0.57 -17.24 4.94
C THR A 168 1.12 -15.87 5.29
N THR A 169 2.04 -15.32 4.50
CA THR A 169 2.68 -14.01 4.69
C THR A 169 1.68 -12.90 4.36
N LYS A 170 1.01 -12.99 3.21
CA LYS A 170 -0.07 -12.04 2.84
C LYS A 170 -1.24 -12.10 3.82
N ARG A 171 -1.59 -13.30 4.29
CA ARG A 171 -2.65 -13.52 5.28
C ARG A 171 -2.32 -12.89 6.63
N LYS A 172 -1.10 -13.09 7.15
CA LYS A 172 -0.62 -12.47 8.40
C LYS A 172 -0.55 -10.94 8.28
N THR A 173 -0.07 -10.43 7.15
CA THR A 173 -0.03 -8.99 6.86
C THR A 173 -1.44 -8.39 6.90
N THR A 174 -2.37 -8.99 6.17
CA THR A 174 -3.79 -8.55 6.13
C THR A 174 -4.42 -8.60 7.50
N PHE A 175 -4.18 -9.66 8.27
CA PHE A 175 -4.69 -9.82 9.63
C PHE A 175 -4.19 -8.69 10.56
N THR A 176 -2.88 -8.39 10.54
CA THR A 176 -2.31 -7.31 11.35
C THR A 176 -2.93 -5.96 10.97
N LEU A 177 -3.03 -5.64 9.67
CA LEU A 177 -3.61 -4.38 9.21
C LEU A 177 -5.09 -4.26 9.56
N LEU A 178 -5.85 -5.34 9.42
CA LEU A 178 -7.28 -5.39 9.73
C LEU A 178 -7.53 -5.08 11.22
N TRP A 179 -6.88 -5.81 12.13
CA TRP A 179 -7.15 -5.66 13.56
C TRP A 179 -6.64 -4.35 14.13
N THR A 180 -5.46 -3.90 13.69
CA THR A 180 -4.95 -2.59 14.10
C THR A 180 -5.86 -1.46 13.62
N MET A 181 -6.37 -1.53 12.39
CA MET A 181 -7.29 -0.51 11.89
C MET A 181 -8.66 -0.55 12.58
N ILE A 182 -9.23 -1.73 12.83
CA ILE A 182 -10.51 -1.86 13.57
C ILE A 182 -10.38 -1.22 14.97
N PHE A 183 -9.31 -1.55 15.69
CA PHE A 183 -9.06 -0.94 16.99
C PHE A 183 -8.98 0.59 16.90
N CYS A 184 -8.17 1.11 15.98
CA CYS A 184 -7.98 2.55 15.81
C CYS A 184 -9.29 3.25 15.41
N PHE A 185 -10.08 2.63 14.53
CA PHE A 185 -11.35 3.18 14.07
C PHE A 185 -12.38 3.28 15.19
N VAL A 186 -12.53 2.22 15.98
CA VAL A 186 -13.47 2.20 17.12
C VAL A 186 -13.04 3.21 18.18
N ALA A 187 -11.79 3.15 18.64
CA ALA A 187 -11.27 4.06 19.65
C ALA A 187 -11.29 5.53 19.17
N GLY A 188 -10.91 5.76 17.93
CA GLY A 188 -10.91 7.08 17.30
C GLY A 188 -12.31 7.66 17.12
N THR A 189 -13.29 6.85 16.70
CA THR A 189 -14.68 7.29 16.55
C THR A 189 -15.30 7.66 17.89
N ILE A 190 -15.07 6.84 18.92
CA ILE A 190 -15.54 7.14 20.28
C ILE A 190 -14.98 8.49 20.75
N THR A 191 -13.66 8.66 20.68
CA THR A 191 -12.98 9.85 21.23
C THR A 191 -13.17 11.13 20.42
N SER A 192 -13.14 11.04 19.09
CA SER A 192 -13.09 12.22 18.20
C SER A 192 -14.45 12.61 17.64
N VAL A 193 -15.44 11.72 17.70
CA VAL A 193 -16.80 11.95 17.18
C VAL A 193 -17.81 11.86 18.32
N ILE A 194 -18.01 10.67 18.91
CA ILE A 194 -19.10 10.43 19.86
C ILE A 194 -19.00 11.32 21.10
N LEU A 195 -17.85 11.31 21.78
CA LEU A 195 -17.64 12.15 22.97
C LEU A 195 -17.68 13.65 22.64
N LYS A 196 -17.23 14.02 21.44
CA LYS A 196 -17.17 15.41 20.99
C LYS A 196 -18.56 15.99 20.69
N GLU A 197 -19.46 15.18 20.14
CA GLU A 197 -20.88 15.52 19.94
C GLU A 197 -21.60 15.78 21.27
N THR A 198 -21.23 15.07 22.35
CA THR A 198 -21.76 15.30 23.70
C THR A 198 -20.99 16.37 24.48
N LYS A 199 -20.08 17.10 23.83
CA LYS A 199 -19.18 18.12 24.43
C LYS A 199 -18.27 17.59 25.55
N GLN A 200 -18.03 16.28 25.57
CA GLN A 200 -17.06 15.63 26.44
C GLN A 200 -15.71 15.58 25.73
N TYR A 201 -14.86 16.58 25.97
CA TYR A 201 -13.59 16.69 25.28
C TYR A 201 -12.48 15.90 25.98
N VAL A 202 -11.81 15.04 25.20
CA VAL A 202 -10.65 14.26 25.66
C VAL A 202 -9.38 14.71 24.91
N PRO A 203 -8.21 14.69 25.57
CA PRO A 203 -6.96 15.17 24.98
C PRO A 203 -6.31 14.15 24.04
N ILE A 204 -6.87 12.94 23.92
CA ILE A 204 -6.39 11.89 23.02
C ILE A 204 -7.46 11.66 21.96
N GLU A 205 -7.19 12.13 20.74
CA GLU A 205 -8.04 11.92 19.57
C GLU A 205 -7.52 10.77 18.68
N ALA A 206 -8.27 10.43 17.62
CA ALA A 206 -8.02 9.26 16.76
C ALA A 206 -6.61 9.24 16.18
N ASN A 207 -6.03 10.41 15.91
CA ASN A 207 -4.67 10.56 15.41
C ASN A 207 -3.59 10.02 16.35
N VAL A 208 -3.85 9.82 17.64
CA VAL A 208 -2.91 9.14 18.54
C VAL A 208 -3.09 7.63 18.44
N TYR A 209 -4.33 7.15 18.43
CA TYR A 209 -4.62 5.71 18.27
C TYR A 209 -4.08 5.16 16.95
N LEU A 210 -4.15 5.95 15.88
CA LEU A 210 -3.63 5.58 14.55
C LEU A 210 -2.12 5.29 14.54
N VAL A 211 -1.36 5.61 15.59
CA VAL A 211 0.05 5.19 15.74
C VAL A 211 0.13 3.66 15.78
N ILE A 212 -0.87 2.99 16.35
CA ILE A 212 -0.95 1.52 16.40
C ILE A 212 -1.10 0.95 15.00
N PHE A 213 -1.94 1.56 14.14
CA PHE A 213 -2.05 1.17 12.74
C PHE A 213 -0.75 1.43 11.97
N ALA A 214 -0.12 2.59 12.16
CA ALA A 214 1.18 2.90 11.57
C ALA A 214 2.28 1.91 12.01
N ALA A 215 2.30 1.52 13.28
CA ALA A 215 3.19 0.47 13.78
C ALA A 215 2.87 -0.89 13.16
N GLY A 216 1.59 -1.22 12.92
CA GLY A 216 1.18 -2.40 12.17
C GLY A 216 1.68 -2.40 10.73
N VAL A 217 1.60 -1.27 10.03
CA VAL A 217 2.19 -1.09 8.69
C VAL A 217 3.69 -1.30 8.75
N PHE A 218 4.41 -0.63 9.65
CA PHE A 218 5.86 -0.79 9.80
C PHE A 218 6.26 -2.24 10.11
N TYR A 219 5.59 -2.89 11.05
CA TYR A 219 5.85 -4.27 11.44
C TYR A 219 5.69 -5.23 10.26
N THR A 220 4.59 -5.09 9.50
CA THR A 220 4.37 -5.93 8.32
C THR A 220 5.38 -5.66 7.21
N MET A 221 5.81 -4.40 7.04
CA MET A 221 6.86 -4.04 6.08
C MET A 221 8.22 -4.66 6.39
N VAL A 222 8.60 -4.71 7.67
CA VAL A 222 9.90 -5.24 8.11
C VAL A 222 9.87 -6.76 8.18
N LYS A 223 8.83 -7.36 8.76
CA LYS A 223 8.77 -8.81 9.03
C LYS A 223 8.31 -9.64 7.83
N TYR A 224 7.36 -9.12 7.06
CA TYR A 224 6.72 -9.85 5.96
C TYR A 224 7.11 -9.28 4.59
N GLU A 225 8.09 -8.38 4.60
CA GLU A 225 8.52 -7.62 3.43
C GLU A 225 7.37 -6.90 2.71
N PHE A 226 6.26 -6.62 3.40
CA PHE A 226 5.14 -5.90 2.82
C PHE A 226 5.64 -4.55 2.27
N LEU A 227 5.15 -4.13 1.09
CA LEU A 227 5.65 -2.94 0.36
C LEU A 227 7.11 -3.04 -0.15
N SER A 228 7.76 -4.21 -0.11
CA SER A 228 9.01 -4.42 -0.84
C SER A 228 8.70 -4.72 -2.30
N VAL A 229 9.67 -4.39 -3.16
CA VAL A 229 9.69 -4.90 -4.51
C VAL A 229 9.89 -6.40 -4.40
N THR A 230 8.85 -7.17 -4.71
CA THR A 230 9.04 -8.58 -5.04
C THR A 230 10.09 -8.62 -6.16
N PRO A 231 11.14 -9.47 -6.09
CA PRO A 231 12.26 -9.43 -7.03
C PRO A 231 11.91 -9.70 -8.50
N ASN A 232 10.65 -9.93 -8.86
CA ASN A 232 10.25 -10.32 -10.21
C ASN A 232 10.76 -9.36 -11.28
N VAL A 233 10.72 -8.03 -11.06
CA VAL A 233 11.22 -7.07 -12.05
C VAL A 233 12.75 -7.10 -12.18
N ALA A 234 13.46 -7.30 -11.08
CA ALA A 234 14.92 -7.42 -11.12
C ALA A 234 15.35 -8.76 -11.72
N VAL A 235 14.61 -9.84 -11.42
CA VAL A 235 14.82 -11.17 -11.98
C VAL A 235 14.56 -11.17 -13.47
N ASP A 236 13.43 -10.62 -13.94
CA ASP A 236 13.12 -10.52 -15.37
C ASP A 236 14.14 -9.64 -16.11
N PHE A 237 14.59 -8.54 -15.50
CA PHE A 237 15.63 -7.69 -16.08
C PHE A 237 16.99 -8.38 -16.13
N ILE A 238 17.41 -9.04 -15.04
CA ILE A 238 18.66 -9.80 -14.99
C ILE A 238 18.62 -10.93 -16.03
N ILE A 239 17.56 -11.75 -16.02
CA ILE A 239 17.38 -12.86 -16.95
C ILE A 239 17.42 -12.38 -18.41
N ASN A 240 16.79 -11.25 -18.74
CA ASN A 240 16.77 -10.73 -20.11
C ASN A 240 18.04 -9.96 -20.51
N THR A 241 18.88 -9.55 -19.56
CA THR A 241 20.16 -8.87 -19.84
C THR A 241 21.34 -9.84 -19.87
N MET A 242 21.16 -11.09 -19.44
CA MET A 242 22.18 -12.13 -19.55
C MET A 242 22.49 -12.45 -21.01
N ASN A 243 23.77 -12.54 -21.37
CA ASN A 243 24.21 -12.90 -22.72
C ASN A 243 23.96 -14.38 -23.06
N ASP A 244 23.80 -15.23 -22.04
CA ASP A 244 23.53 -16.65 -22.20
C ASP A 244 22.03 -16.90 -22.42
N GLY A 245 21.71 -17.83 -23.31
CA GLY A 245 20.33 -18.27 -23.52
C GLY A 245 19.85 -19.10 -22.32
N LEU A 246 18.72 -18.70 -21.75
CA LEU A 246 18.02 -19.39 -20.68
C LEU A 246 16.64 -19.83 -21.18
N ILE A 247 16.34 -21.12 -21.08
CA ILE A 247 15.03 -21.70 -21.35
C ILE A 247 14.61 -22.53 -20.14
N LEU A 248 13.45 -22.23 -19.59
CA LEU A 248 12.83 -22.97 -18.50
C LEU A 248 11.84 -23.98 -19.08
N PHE A 249 11.91 -25.22 -18.62
CA PHE A 249 10.99 -26.30 -19.01
C PHE A 249 10.09 -26.73 -17.86
N ASP A 250 8.88 -27.19 -18.18
CA ASP A 250 8.02 -27.92 -17.25
C ASP A 250 8.43 -29.40 -17.16
N LYS A 251 7.85 -30.13 -16.22
CA LYS A 251 8.12 -31.57 -16.01
C LYS A 251 7.74 -32.47 -17.19
N LYS A 252 6.98 -31.95 -18.16
CA LYS A 252 6.54 -32.63 -19.37
C LYS A 252 7.37 -32.25 -20.60
N GLY A 253 8.38 -31.37 -20.43
CA GLY A 253 9.25 -30.90 -21.50
C GLY A 253 8.71 -29.69 -22.29
N ASN A 254 7.62 -29.04 -21.83
CA ASN A 254 7.13 -27.81 -22.45
C ASN A 254 7.91 -26.61 -21.96
N ILE A 255 8.12 -25.61 -22.82
CA ILE A 255 8.79 -24.36 -22.44
C ILE A 255 7.84 -23.53 -21.57
N LEU A 256 8.30 -23.13 -20.38
CA LEU A 256 7.60 -22.23 -19.46
C LEU A 256 7.97 -20.76 -19.71
N SER A 257 9.23 -20.50 -20.06
CA SER A 257 9.72 -19.16 -20.42
C SER A 257 11.10 -19.24 -21.08
N ALA A 258 11.41 -18.29 -21.96
CA ALA A 258 12.74 -18.12 -22.55
C ALA A 258 13.17 -16.65 -22.44
N ASN A 259 14.46 -16.39 -22.25
CA ASN A 259 14.99 -15.02 -22.21
C ASN A 259 15.34 -14.49 -23.61
N TYR A 260 15.54 -13.18 -23.74
CA TYR A 260 15.88 -12.53 -25.01
C TYR A 260 17.09 -13.18 -25.73
N SER A 261 18.12 -13.57 -24.98
CA SER A 261 19.30 -14.24 -25.54
C SER A 261 18.98 -15.61 -26.12
N ALA A 262 18.05 -16.38 -25.52
CA ALA A 262 17.56 -17.64 -26.07
C ALA A 262 16.80 -17.41 -27.38
N HIS A 263 15.89 -16.43 -27.43
CA HIS A 263 15.18 -16.06 -28.66
C HIS A 263 16.14 -15.71 -29.80
N LYS A 264 17.20 -14.93 -29.51
CA LYS A 264 18.24 -14.57 -30.47
C LYS A 264 19.14 -15.74 -30.90
N ILE A 265 19.32 -16.75 -30.05
CA ILE A 265 20.12 -17.95 -30.37
C ILE A 265 19.33 -18.87 -31.31
N PHE A 266 18.03 -19.02 -31.07
CA PHE A 266 17.16 -19.94 -31.80
C PHE A 266 16.32 -19.28 -32.91
N ASP A 267 16.45 -17.97 -33.12
CA ASP A 267 15.77 -17.19 -34.17
C ASP A 267 14.23 -17.33 -34.09
N CYS A 268 13.69 -17.27 -32.87
CA CYS A 268 12.26 -17.46 -32.58
C CYS A 268 11.58 -16.11 -32.31
N ASP A 269 10.46 -15.83 -33.00
CA ASP A 269 9.71 -14.59 -32.85
C ASP A 269 9.11 -14.44 -31.43
N ASP A 270 9.25 -13.24 -30.87
CA ASP A 270 8.85 -12.87 -29.49
C ASP A 270 7.33 -13.06 -29.22
N GLU A 271 6.51 -13.16 -30.27
CA GLU A 271 5.04 -13.19 -30.14
C GLU A 271 4.43 -14.58 -29.89
N LYS A 272 5.21 -15.66 -30.02
CA LYS A 272 4.71 -17.04 -29.80
C LYS A 272 5.73 -17.90 -29.04
N GLU A 273 5.58 -17.94 -27.71
CA GLU A 273 6.35 -18.83 -26.81
C GLU A 273 6.35 -20.32 -27.22
N GLN A 274 5.42 -20.74 -28.10
CA GLN A 274 5.28 -22.11 -28.62
C GLN A 274 6.18 -22.46 -29.82
N ASP A 275 6.78 -21.50 -30.54
CA ASP A 275 7.59 -21.81 -31.74
C ASP A 275 9.01 -22.27 -31.40
N CYS A 276 9.53 -21.97 -30.20
CA CYS A 276 10.85 -22.42 -29.74
C CYS A 276 10.97 -23.96 -29.65
N ILE A 277 9.86 -24.69 -29.53
CA ILE A 277 9.85 -26.16 -29.42
C ILE A 277 10.34 -26.81 -30.73
N SER A 278 10.10 -26.18 -31.89
CA SER A 278 10.41 -26.75 -33.20
C SER A 278 11.90 -26.71 -33.57
N VAL A 279 12.69 -25.89 -32.88
CA VAL A 279 14.13 -25.66 -33.17
C VAL A 279 15.05 -26.34 -32.15
N ILE A 280 14.51 -26.79 -31.00
CA ILE A 280 15.29 -27.51 -30.01
C ILE A 280 15.57 -28.93 -30.53
N PRO A 281 16.84 -29.35 -30.62
CA PRO A 281 17.17 -30.69 -31.11
C PRO A 281 16.49 -31.79 -30.29
N GLU A 282 15.90 -32.79 -30.96
CA GLU A 282 15.21 -33.92 -30.31
C GLU A 282 16.07 -34.64 -29.25
N PHE A 283 17.41 -34.61 -29.41
CA PHE A 283 18.34 -35.21 -28.43
C PHE A 283 18.27 -34.54 -27.05
N LEU A 284 18.00 -33.22 -27.00
CA LEU A 284 17.94 -32.43 -25.78
C LEU A 284 16.64 -32.73 -25.02
N ILE A 285 15.51 -32.80 -25.73
CA ILE A 285 14.21 -33.19 -25.18
C ILE A 285 14.27 -34.62 -24.62
N LYS A 286 14.90 -35.54 -25.36
CA LYS A 286 15.06 -36.93 -24.92
C LYS A 286 15.92 -37.04 -23.66
N LYS A 287 16.97 -36.22 -23.53
CA LYS A 287 17.83 -36.15 -22.35
C LYS A 287 17.06 -35.64 -21.12
N ILE A 288 16.28 -34.57 -21.28
CA ILE A 288 15.41 -33.99 -20.24
C ILE A 288 14.41 -35.04 -19.73
N LEU A 289 13.67 -35.68 -20.64
CA LEU A 289 12.65 -36.68 -20.31
C LEU A 289 13.22 -37.97 -19.68
N SER A 290 14.49 -38.30 -19.95
CA SER A 290 15.16 -39.47 -19.39
C SER A 290 15.81 -39.23 -18.02
N SER A 291 15.94 -37.96 -17.60
CA SER A 291 16.61 -37.62 -16.34
C SER A 291 15.67 -37.78 -15.14
N GLN A 292 16.05 -38.62 -14.18
CA GLN A 292 15.34 -38.79 -12.90
C GLN A 292 15.85 -37.84 -11.80
N GLN A 293 16.89 -37.04 -12.09
CA GLN A 293 17.52 -36.10 -11.17
C GLN A 293 17.57 -34.70 -11.80
N PRO A 294 17.49 -33.62 -10.99
CA PRO A 294 17.57 -32.26 -11.50
C PRO A 294 18.92 -32.03 -12.19
N ILE A 295 18.87 -31.54 -13.44
CA ILE A 295 20.04 -31.12 -14.20
C ILE A 295 20.31 -29.67 -13.82
N VAL A 296 21.49 -29.35 -13.31
CA VAL A 296 21.82 -27.98 -12.89
C VAL A 296 23.08 -27.52 -13.60
N ASN A 297 22.97 -26.43 -14.36
CA ASN A 297 24.06 -25.74 -15.05
C ASN A 297 24.87 -26.64 -15.99
N GLU A 298 24.21 -27.53 -16.73
CA GLU A 298 24.89 -28.37 -17.71
C GLU A 298 25.13 -27.59 -19.00
N GLU A 299 26.39 -27.40 -19.37
CA GLU A 299 26.76 -26.79 -20.65
C GLU A 299 26.51 -27.76 -21.81
N VAL A 300 25.64 -27.35 -22.74
CA VAL A 300 25.36 -28.09 -23.97
C VAL A 300 25.80 -27.24 -25.15
N VAL A 301 26.74 -27.74 -25.94
CA VAL A 301 27.16 -27.08 -27.17
C VAL A 301 26.21 -27.51 -28.30
N ILE A 302 25.50 -26.54 -28.87
CA ILE A 302 24.67 -26.74 -30.05
C ILE A 302 25.32 -26.11 -31.28
N THR A 303 25.16 -26.79 -32.42
CA THR A 303 25.50 -26.24 -33.73
C THR A 303 24.24 -25.55 -34.27
N THR A 304 24.30 -24.23 -34.41
CA THR A 304 23.17 -23.45 -34.93
C THR A 304 23.01 -23.62 -36.45
N ILE A 305 21.84 -23.27 -37.00
CA ILE A 305 21.52 -23.34 -38.44
C ILE A 305 22.52 -22.54 -39.31
N LYS A 306 23.24 -21.57 -38.71
CA LYS A 306 24.30 -20.78 -39.35
C LYS A 306 25.72 -21.35 -39.14
N ASP A 307 25.85 -22.64 -38.84
CA ASP A 307 27.11 -23.38 -38.61
C ASP A 307 28.02 -22.84 -37.49
N ASN A 308 27.49 -21.99 -36.60
CA ASN A 308 28.21 -21.50 -35.43
C ASN A 308 27.93 -22.39 -34.22
N LYS A 309 28.99 -22.86 -33.56
CA LYS A 309 28.92 -23.52 -32.25
C LYS A 309 28.57 -22.48 -31.18
N LYS A 310 27.47 -22.70 -30.46
CA LYS A 310 27.07 -21.89 -29.30
C LYS A 310 26.83 -22.78 -28.09
N THR A 311 27.25 -22.29 -26.92
CA THR A 311 27.04 -22.96 -25.64
C THR A 311 25.72 -22.51 -25.03
N LEU A 312 24.93 -23.47 -24.56
CA LEU A 312 23.71 -23.26 -23.78
C LEU A 312 23.92 -23.82 -22.38
N LEU A 313 23.40 -23.12 -21.38
CA LEU A 313 23.32 -23.63 -20.02
C LEU A 313 21.93 -24.24 -19.79
N LEU A 314 21.90 -25.56 -19.61
CA LEU A 314 20.70 -26.30 -19.33
C LEU A 314 20.52 -26.48 -17.81
N SER A 315 19.40 -25.99 -17.30
CA SER A 315 18.97 -26.22 -15.92
C SER A 315 17.52 -26.70 -15.90
N VAL A 316 17.32 -27.93 -15.43
CA VAL A 316 16.03 -28.62 -15.32
C VAL A 316 15.79 -28.97 -13.85
N SER A 317 14.76 -28.36 -13.26
CA SER A 317 14.27 -28.78 -11.95
C SER A 317 13.27 -29.92 -12.11
N VAL A 318 13.58 -31.10 -11.56
CA VAL A 318 12.67 -32.26 -11.52
C VAL A 318 11.50 -32.03 -10.57
#